data_AF-A0A843AMD6-F1
#
_entry.id   AF-A0A843AMD6-F1
#
_cell.length_a   1.000
_cell.length_b   1.000
_cell.length_c   1.000
_cell.angle_alpha   90.00
_cell.angle_beta   90.00
_cell.angle_gamma   90.00
#
_symmetry.space_group_name_H-M   'P 1'
#
loop_
_entity.id
_entity.type
_entity.pdbx_description
1 polymer ?
#
loop_
_entity_poly.entity_id
_entity_poly.type
_entity_poly.pdbx_seq_one_letter_code
_entity_poly.pdbx_strand_id
1 'polypeptide(L)'
;MAVALVLVMGLSVLMVPGGTQGALTPLEEAALAERFAPQYYFHGDEKLYPVDIETYVTLCDLNMTTGSSHVLVDGSVTSSELTTYTAAHYLDNREGTNNDNGIVDYYQENKDTLGYSVYCRVQYSGANTILQYWTFYYFNDGNLNRHEGDWEMTQVTLDASLEPISTTFSQHESGVTALWDDVQTDGDHYKVYVARGSHANYYRSYSGALGLANDECGDDNELTSDDYSIIMLTGSETWLSFSGRWGSNEGGDSFIGQAGPQGPAYRQEGAMWNGEYWSNNVSELNTQLLPAEWFFANFLWIYLAIIGVLVALLAFRIYRNWKKGKVHKPYFGLLDFKGNNLRAAANALAIMALVLGVVSVFLPYYVVSLNIDSSTLTTEGFQDILIIDGTHGLRVNTLDQGAGLVQLTALPLPLSVILLTPLIFLVVGTIGVSDKKIAFKLLTRGIMMMLPVIIILAVVASLSSLYVYFPAEVSGVEDAKLIFDAVSSSPFSGSESVYMSDLGEDADIRWGLGLGGYLLLVTGALLLVAAIMRFAAKKQSHPSQQAAEQKKKEMQWVDV
;
A
#
# COMPACT_ATOMS: atom_id res chain seq x y z
N MET A 1 55.40 31.62 -54.08
CA MET A 1 54.80 30.49 -53.33
C MET A 1 54.08 31.07 -52.14
N ALA A 2 52.78 31.36 -52.28
CA ALA A 2 51.97 31.91 -51.21
C ALA A 2 50.48 31.72 -51.53
N VAL A 3 49.70 31.73 -50.46
CA VAL A 3 48.25 31.85 -50.36
C VAL A 3 47.48 30.52 -50.30
N ALA A 4 47.32 30.06 -49.06
CA ALA A 4 46.24 29.20 -48.62
C ALA A 4 44.90 29.96 -48.76
N LEU A 5 43.92 29.34 -49.41
CA LEU A 5 42.55 29.84 -49.49
C LEU A 5 41.63 28.92 -48.68
N VAL A 6 41.05 29.49 -47.64
CA VAL A 6 39.97 28.94 -46.80
C VAL A 6 38.73 28.74 -47.65
N LEU A 7 38.13 27.54 -47.61
CA LEU A 7 36.85 27.25 -48.26
C LEU A 7 35.79 27.10 -47.16
N VAL A 8 35.08 28.20 -46.90
CA VAL A 8 33.84 28.21 -46.11
C VAL A 8 32.74 27.63 -47.00
N MET A 9 32.34 26.38 -46.77
CA MET A 9 31.05 25.88 -47.25
C MET A 9 29.98 26.33 -46.26
N GLY A 10 29.08 27.19 -46.73
CA GLY A 10 27.89 27.57 -45.98
C GLY A 10 26.97 26.37 -45.79
N LEU A 11 26.64 26.07 -44.52
CA LEU A 11 25.44 25.33 -44.19
C LEU A 11 24.24 26.21 -44.51
N SER A 12 23.55 25.91 -45.59
CA SER A 12 22.17 26.33 -45.79
C SER A 12 21.30 25.46 -44.88
N VAL A 13 20.94 25.97 -43.71
CA VAL A 13 19.85 25.41 -42.90
C VAL A 13 18.57 25.61 -43.70
N LEU A 14 18.10 24.55 -44.35
CA LEU A 14 16.72 24.45 -44.83
C LEU A 14 15.84 24.30 -43.58
N MET A 15 15.31 25.42 -43.10
CA MET A 15 14.14 25.38 -42.22
C MET A 15 12.97 24.84 -43.04
N VAL A 16 12.65 23.56 -42.83
CA VAL A 16 11.37 22.99 -43.25
C VAL A 16 10.31 23.64 -42.37
N PRO A 17 9.26 24.27 -42.94
CA PRO A 17 8.15 24.78 -42.14
C PRO A 17 7.49 23.59 -41.45
N GLY A 18 7.20 23.71 -40.15
CA GLY A 18 6.42 22.72 -39.40
C GLY A 18 5.07 22.51 -40.07
N GLY A 19 4.97 21.46 -40.88
CA GLY A 19 3.72 20.93 -41.37
C GLY A 19 3.08 20.14 -40.25
N THR A 20 1.75 20.25 -40.12
CA THR A 20 0.96 19.30 -39.34
C THR A 20 1.33 17.89 -39.80
N GLN A 21 1.86 17.06 -38.91
CA GLN A 21 2.15 15.66 -39.21
C GLN A 21 0.85 15.03 -39.72
N GLY A 22 0.89 14.44 -40.92
CA GLY A 22 -0.23 13.63 -41.39
C GLY A 22 -0.37 12.38 -40.51
N ALA A 23 -1.55 11.77 -40.50
CA ALA A 23 -1.73 10.47 -39.84
C ALA A 23 -0.68 9.47 -40.38
N LEU A 24 -0.06 8.72 -39.48
CA LEU A 24 0.95 7.74 -39.84
C LEU A 24 0.28 6.59 -40.60
N THR A 25 1.06 5.92 -41.44
CA THR A 25 0.62 4.68 -42.06
C THR A 25 0.57 3.57 -41.01
N PRO A 26 -0.24 2.50 -41.20
CA PRO A 26 -0.28 1.38 -40.26
C PRO A 26 1.10 0.72 -40.02
N LEU A 27 2.00 0.77 -41.01
CA LEU A 27 3.37 0.27 -40.86
C LEU A 27 4.23 1.18 -39.96
N GLU A 28 4.05 2.49 -40.07
CA GLU A 28 4.72 3.47 -39.19
C GLU A 28 4.16 3.42 -37.78
N GLU A 29 2.85 3.22 -37.61
CA GLU A 29 2.21 2.97 -36.32
C GLU A 29 2.76 1.72 -35.65
N ALA A 30 2.84 0.60 -36.37
CA ALA A 30 3.43 -0.64 -35.86
C ALA A 30 4.92 -0.46 -35.49
N ALA A 31 5.70 0.25 -36.32
CA ALA A 31 7.09 0.53 -36.01
C ALA A 31 7.27 1.40 -34.76
N LEU A 32 6.36 2.34 -34.52
CA LEU A 32 6.35 3.13 -33.28
C LEU A 32 5.95 2.30 -32.07
N ALA A 33 4.94 1.42 -32.23
CA ALA A 33 4.51 0.51 -31.18
C ALA A 33 5.66 -0.40 -30.73
N GLU A 34 6.45 -0.94 -31.66
CA GLU A 34 7.65 -1.72 -31.33
C GLU A 34 8.74 -0.87 -30.65
N ARG A 35 9.02 0.34 -31.19
CA ARG A 35 10.07 1.23 -30.67
C ARG A 35 9.83 1.64 -29.22
N PHE A 36 8.58 1.93 -28.87
CA PHE A 36 8.19 2.38 -27.53
C PHE A 36 7.44 1.31 -26.75
N ALA A 37 7.65 0.03 -27.08
CA ALA A 37 7.01 -1.08 -26.39
C ALA A 37 7.44 -1.11 -24.92
N PRO A 38 6.51 -1.30 -23.96
CA PRO A 38 6.84 -1.39 -22.53
C PRO A 38 7.70 -2.62 -22.20
N GLN A 39 8.55 -2.48 -21.18
CA GLN A 39 9.17 -3.61 -20.49
C GLN A 39 8.46 -3.82 -19.15
N TYR A 40 7.83 -4.97 -18.96
CA TYR A 40 7.08 -5.27 -17.74
C TYR A 40 7.97 -6.02 -16.74
N TYR A 41 8.02 -5.54 -15.51
CA TYR A 41 8.75 -6.13 -14.40
C TYR A 41 7.74 -6.61 -13.36
N PHE A 42 7.85 -7.87 -12.98
CA PHE A 42 6.95 -8.53 -12.07
C PHE A 42 7.66 -8.98 -10.80
N HIS A 43 6.91 -9.03 -9.71
CA HIS A 43 7.33 -9.67 -8.47
C HIS A 43 7.60 -11.17 -8.69
N GLY A 44 8.54 -11.76 -7.93
CA GLY A 44 8.94 -13.17 -8.08
C GLY A 44 7.83 -14.20 -7.83
N ASP A 45 6.81 -13.80 -7.08
CA ASP A 45 5.62 -14.61 -6.77
C ASP A 45 4.43 -14.35 -7.73
N GLU A 46 4.58 -13.50 -8.75
CA GLU A 46 3.53 -13.30 -9.74
C GLU A 46 3.25 -14.60 -10.51
N LYS A 47 1.98 -14.87 -10.73
CA LYS A 47 1.48 -16.03 -11.46
C LYS A 47 0.96 -15.61 -12.82
N LEU A 48 0.24 -14.50 -12.91
CA LEU A 48 -0.54 -14.11 -14.09
C LEU A 48 0.26 -13.09 -14.92
N TYR A 49 0.37 -13.36 -16.21
CA TYR A 49 1.04 -12.51 -17.19
C TYR A 49 0.05 -12.13 -18.30
N PRO A 50 0.28 -11.02 -19.03
CA PRO A 50 -0.68 -10.52 -20.00
C PRO A 50 -0.83 -11.45 -21.19
N VAL A 51 -2.07 -11.70 -21.59
CA VAL A 51 -2.45 -12.63 -22.66
C VAL A 51 -3.54 -12.05 -23.55
N ASP A 52 -3.82 -12.69 -24.68
CA ASP A 52 -4.95 -12.32 -25.51
C ASP A 52 -6.29 -12.78 -24.89
N ILE A 53 -7.37 -12.14 -25.31
CA ILE A 53 -8.71 -12.40 -24.80
C ILE A 53 -9.40 -13.61 -25.44
N GLU A 54 -8.92 -14.15 -26.56
CA GLU A 54 -9.73 -15.05 -27.38
C GLU A 54 -10.03 -16.34 -26.62
N THR A 55 -8.99 -16.95 -26.03
CA THR A 55 -9.18 -18.15 -25.23
C THR A 55 -9.99 -17.86 -23.97
N TYR A 56 -9.79 -16.71 -23.32
CA TYR A 56 -10.54 -16.32 -22.13
C TYR A 56 -12.05 -16.29 -22.40
N VAL A 57 -12.47 -15.59 -23.47
CA VAL A 57 -13.88 -15.43 -23.81
C VAL A 57 -14.53 -16.80 -24.09
N THR A 58 -13.81 -17.73 -24.73
CA THR A 58 -14.34 -19.09 -24.97
C THR A 58 -14.54 -19.92 -23.70
N LEU A 59 -13.91 -19.54 -22.58
CA LEU A 59 -14.09 -20.21 -21.28
C LEU A 59 -15.26 -19.61 -20.49
N CYS A 60 -15.78 -18.47 -20.92
CA CYS A 60 -16.84 -17.77 -20.22
C CYS A 60 -18.23 -18.20 -20.65
N ASP A 61 -19.12 -18.23 -19.66
CA ASP A 61 -20.56 -18.07 -19.88
C ASP A 61 -20.88 -16.57 -19.88
N LEU A 62 -21.85 -16.17 -20.69
CA LEU A 62 -22.37 -14.81 -20.72
C LEU A 62 -23.66 -14.75 -19.91
N ASN A 63 -23.63 -13.98 -18.83
CA ASN A 63 -24.75 -13.81 -17.92
C ASN A 63 -25.31 -12.39 -17.98
N MET A 64 -26.55 -12.21 -17.50
CA MET A 64 -27.20 -10.91 -17.33
C MET A 64 -27.69 -10.72 -15.90
N THR A 65 -27.38 -9.57 -15.32
CA THR A 65 -27.88 -9.20 -13.99
C THR A 65 -29.31 -8.66 -14.09
N THR A 66 -30.25 -9.27 -13.35
CA THR A 66 -31.66 -8.88 -13.28
C THR A 66 -32.10 -8.72 -11.82
N GLY A 67 -31.98 -7.50 -11.28
CA GLY A 67 -32.17 -7.26 -9.85
C GLY A 67 -31.09 -8.00 -9.05
N SER A 68 -31.49 -8.87 -8.12
CA SER A 68 -30.59 -9.74 -7.36
C SER A 68 -30.39 -11.13 -7.97
N SER A 69 -30.93 -11.40 -9.17
CA SER A 69 -30.85 -12.69 -9.85
C SER A 69 -30.01 -12.61 -11.12
N HIS A 70 -29.35 -13.71 -11.45
CA HIS A 70 -28.52 -13.84 -12.66
C HIS A 70 -29.14 -14.84 -13.63
N VAL A 71 -29.07 -14.51 -14.91
CA VAL A 71 -29.63 -15.33 -15.98
C VAL A 71 -28.55 -15.64 -17.00
N LEU A 72 -28.32 -16.92 -17.24
CA LEU A 72 -27.48 -17.39 -18.34
C LEU A 72 -28.09 -16.98 -19.67
N VAL A 73 -27.36 -16.18 -20.45
CA VAL A 73 -27.74 -15.70 -21.77
C VAL A 73 -27.15 -16.59 -22.86
N ASP A 74 -25.86 -16.88 -22.76
CA ASP A 74 -25.15 -17.76 -23.69
C ASP A 74 -24.06 -18.53 -22.94
N GLY A 75 -23.99 -19.85 -23.13
CA GLY A 75 -22.98 -20.70 -22.51
C GLY A 75 -21.79 -21.00 -23.43
N SER A 76 -21.61 -20.29 -24.53
CA SER A 76 -20.48 -20.53 -25.46
C SER A 76 -20.20 -19.29 -26.32
N VAL A 77 -20.04 -18.14 -25.68
CA VAL A 77 -19.84 -16.87 -26.39
C VAL A 77 -18.46 -16.79 -27.04
N THR A 78 -18.38 -16.12 -28.18
CA THR A 78 -17.13 -15.73 -28.83
C THR A 78 -16.91 -14.22 -28.75
N SER A 79 -15.65 -13.77 -28.86
CA SER A 79 -15.30 -12.35 -28.86
C SER A 79 -16.10 -11.56 -29.91
N SER A 80 -16.37 -12.17 -31.06
CA SER A 80 -17.12 -11.55 -32.15
C SER A 80 -18.60 -11.26 -31.83
N GLU A 81 -19.21 -12.06 -30.96
CA GLU A 81 -20.62 -11.96 -30.58
C GLU A 81 -20.87 -10.92 -29.48
N LEU A 82 -19.80 -10.52 -28.77
CA LEU A 82 -19.88 -9.58 -27.64
C LEU A 82 -20.47 -8.21 -28.02
N THR A 83 -20.38 -7.82 -29.28
CA THR A 83 -20.86 -6.52 -29.80
C THR A 83 -22.34 -6.24 -29.57
N THR A 84 -23.16 -7.28 -29.37
CA THR A 84 -24.61 -7.13 -29.21
C THR A 84 -25.05 -6.94 -27.75
N TYR A 85 -24.12 -7.10 -26.80
CA TYR A 85 -24.42 -7.10 -25.38
C TYR A 85 -24.02 -5.79 -24.70
N THR A 86 -24.73 -5.47 -23.62
CA THR A 86 -24.67 -4.17 -22.94
C THR A 86 -24.10 -4.28 -21.54
N ALA A 87 -23.95 -3.14 -20.85
CA ALA A 87 -23.54 -3.03 -19.44
C ALA A 87 -24.36 -3.88 -18.43
N ALA A 88 -25.51 -4.42 -18.82
CA ALA A 88 -26.26 -5.37 -18.00
C ALA A 88 -25.71 -6.80 -18.03
N HIS A 89 -24.74 -7.09 -18.90
CA HIS A 89 -24.15 -8.40 -19.10
C HIS A 89 -22.73 -8.47 -18.55
N TYR A 90 -22.29 -9.68 -18.24
CA TYR A 90 -20.95 -9.96 -17.79
C TYR A 90 -20.49 -11.35 -18.23
N LEU A 91 -19.17 -11.49 -18.36
CA LEU A 91 -18.51 -12.77 -18.62
C LEU A 91 -18.22 -13.47 -17.30
N ASP A 92 -18.57 -14.74 -17.18
CA ASP A 92 -18.40 -15.57 -15.99
C ASP A 92 -17.56 -16.80 -16.35
N ASN A 93 -16.35 -16.91 -15.79
CA ASN A 93 -15.38 -17.90 -16.22
C ASN A 93 -15.66 -19.28 -15.59
N ARG A 94 -15.88 -20.30 -16.43
CA ARG A 94 -16.26 -21.64 -15.95
C ARG A 94 -15.19 -22.40 -15.18
N GLU A 95 -13.93 -21.97 -15.25
CA GLU A 95 -12.83 -22.66 -14.59
C GLU A 95 -12.75 -22.38 -13.09
N GLY A 96 -13.45 -21.35 -12.58
CA GLY A 96 -13.44 -21.03 -11.15
C GLY A 96 -14.28 -19.80 -10.80
N THR A 97 -14.12 -19.29 -9.58
CA THR A 97 -14.86 -18.12 -9.09
C THR A 97 -13.93 -17.17 -8.33
N ASN A 98 -14.43 -15.99 -7.96
CA ASN A 98 -13.72 -15.04 -7.09
C ASN A 98 -13.25 -15.64 -5.74
N ASN A 99 -13.85 -16.76 -5.31
CA ASN A 99 -13.62 -17.40 -4.01
C ASN A 99 -12.67 -18.61 -4.05
N ASP A 100 -12.16 -18.99 -5.22
CA ASP A 100 -11.26 -20.13 -5.39
C ASP A 100 -10.06 -19.79 -6.28
N ASN A 101 -9.23 -20.79 -6.61
CA ASN A 101 -8.03 -20.61 -7.45
C ASN A 101 -8.19 -21.24 -8.84
N GLY A 102 -9.38 -21.69 -9.23
CA GLY A 102 -9.56 -22.52 -10.42
C GLY A 102 -9.08 -21.83 -11.71
N ILE A 103 -9.38 -20.54 -11.86
CA ILE A 103 -8.95 -19.74 -13.02
C ILE A 103 -7.43 -19.53 -13.03
N VAL A 104 -6.85 -19.28 -11.86
CA VAL A 104 -5.40 -19.10 -11.70
C VAL A 104 -4.66 -20.41 -12.01
N ASP A 105 -5.19 -21.53 -11.53
CA ASP A 105 -4.65 -22.87 -11.76
C ASP A 105 -4.75 -23.23 -13.25
N TYR A 106 -5.91 -23.01 -13.89
CA TYR A 106 -6.07 -23.19 -15.34
C TYR A 106 -5.06 -22.37 -16.13
N TYR A 107 -4.90 -21.08 -15.80
CA TYR A 107 -3.93 -20.22 -16.46
C TYR A 107 -2.50 -20.79 -16.33
N GLN A 108 -2.08 -21.18 -15.12
CA GLN A 108 -0.73 -21.74 -14.89
C GLN A 108 -0.49 -23.01 -15.70
N GLU A 109 -1.48 -23.88 -15.81
CA GLU A 109 -1.40 -25.13 -16.56
C GLU A 109 -1.29 -24.90 -18.08
N ASN A 110 -1.79 -23.77 -18.58
CA ASN A 110 -1.90 -23.49 -20.01
C ASN A 110 -1.03 -22.32 -20.51
N LYS A 111 -0.29 -21.62 -19.64
CA LYS A 111 0.45 -20.39 -19.98
C LYS A 111 1.39 -20.51 -21.18
N ASP A 112 2.09 -21.63 -21.32
CA ASP A 112 3.03 -21.86 -22.44
C ASP A 112 2.30 -21.94 -23.80
N THR A 113 1.03 -22.36 -23.79
CA THR A 113 0.19 -22.46 -25.00
C THR A 113 -0.51 -21.13 -25.30
N LEU A 114 -0.89 -20.38 -24.27
CA LEU A 114 -1.49 -19.05 -24.41
C LEU A 114 -0.46 -18.06 -24.99
N GLY A 115 0.79 -18.13 -24.53
CA GLY A 115 1.81 -17.13 -24.85
C GLY A 115 1.47 -15.76 -24.24
N TYR A 116 2.35 -14.77 -24.42
CA TYR A 116 2.12 -13.42 -23.90
C TYR A 116 1.72 -12.46 -25.00
N SER A 117 0.74 -11.59 -24.71
CA SER A 117 0.21 -10.64 -25.69
C SER A 117 -0.13 -9.30 -25.04
N VAL A 118 0.10 -8.23 -25.80
CA VAL A 118 -0.23 -6.85 -25.42
C VAL A 118 -0.92 -6.18 -26.59
N TYR A 119 -2.03 -5.50 -26.35
CA TYR A 119 -2.74 -4.77 -27.40
C TYR A 119 -2.22 -3.34 -27.50
N CYS A 120 -1.95 -2.83 -28.69
CA CYS A 120 -1.50 -1.44 -28.88
C CYS A 120 -2.48 -0.67 -29.74
N ARG A 121 -2.90 0.52 -29.29
CA ARG A 121 -3.71 1.46 -30.05
C ARG A 121 -2.97 2.77 -30.22
N VAL A 122 -2.94 3.29 -31.45
CA VAL A 122 -2.44 4.63 -31.75
C VAL A 122 -3.60 5.62 -31.76
N GLN A 123 -3.44 6.71 -31.02
CA GLN A 123 -4.38 7.83 -30.98
C GLN A 123 -3.65 9.13 -31.34
N TYR A 124 -4.28 9.96 -32.16
CA TYR A 124 -3.78 11.29 -32.49
C TYR A 124 -4.58 12.34 -31.73
N SER A 125 -3.89 13.26 -31.04
CA SER A 125 -4.54 14.44 -30.48
C SER A 125 -3.72 15.71 -30.70
N GLY A 126 -4.27 16.62 -31.51
CA GLY A 126 -3.57 17.82 -31.94
C GLY A 126 -2.27 17.47 -32.66
N ALA A 127 -1.14 17.84 -32.06
CA ALA A 127 0.20 17.53 -32.58
C ALA A 127 0.84 16.30 -31.92
N ASN A 128 0.17 15.69 -30.94
CA ASN A 128 0.68 14.57 -30.18
C ASN A 128 0.22 13.25 -30.77
N THR A 129 1.10 12.24 -30.69
CA THR A 129 0.77 10.84 -30.97
C THR A 129 0.83 10.05 -29.67
N ILE A 130 -0.23 9.35 -29.32
CA ILE A 130 -0.35 8.58 -28.08
C ILE A 130 -0.39 7.10 -28.45
N LEU A 131 0.50 6.31 -27.85
CA LEU A 131 0.52 4.86 -27.97
C LEU A 131 -0.03 4.28 -26.66
N GLN A 132 -1.22 3.68 -26.71
CA GLN A 132 -1.85 3.02 -25.57
C GLN A 132 -1.62 1.50 -25.65
N TYR A 133 -0.99 0.93 -24.64
CA TYR A 133 -0.74 -0.50 -24.48
C TYR A 133 -1.68 -1.06 -23.44
N TRP A 134 -2.57 -1.95 -23.85
CA TRP A 134 -3.56 -2.61 -23.01
C TRP A 134 -3.15 -4.05 -22.74
N THR A 135 -3.17 -4.42 -21.47
CA THR A 135 -2.84 -5.77 -20.98
C THR A 135 -4.06 -6.41 -20.38
N PHE A 136 -4.33 -7.66 -20.76
CA PHE A 136 -5.40 -8.45 -20.19
C PHE A 136 -4.86 -9.60 -19.35
N TYR A 137 -5.36 -9.74 -18.13
CA TYR A 137 -5.05 -10.86 -17.23
C TYR A 137 -6.32 -11.68 -17.01
N TYR A 138 -6.16 -13.00 -16.85
CA TYR A 138 -7.31 -13.91 -16.65
C TYR A 138 -8.02 -13.67 -15.31
N PHE A 139 -7.32 -13.13 -14.33
CA PHE A 139 -7.81 -12.96 -12.97
C PHE A 139 -7.02 -11.86 -12.29
N ASN A 140 -7.62 -11.17 -11.34
CA ASN A 140 -6.96 -10.27 -10.39
C ASN A 140 -6.95 -10.97 -9.02
N ASP A 141 -5.75 -11.33 -8.52
CA ASP A 141 -5.56 -12.01 -7.23
C ASP A 141 -5.18 -11.01 -6.12
N GLY A 142 -5.58 -9.74 -6.27
CA GLY A 142 -5.35 -8.67 -5.31
C GLY A 142 -6.05 -8.92 -3.97
N ASN A 143 -5.44 -8.48 -2.87
CA ASN A 143 -5.92 -8.75 -1.51
C ASN A 143 -7.35 -8.25 -1.23
N LEU A 144 -7.77 -7.17 -1.88
CA LEU A 144 -9.02 -6.44 -1.62
C LEU A 144 -9.93 -6.33 -2.83
N ASN A 145 -9.46 -6.75 -3.99
CA ASN A 145 -10.12 -6.55 -5.28
C ASN A 145 -9.94 -7.81 -6.12
N ARG A 146 -10.38 -8.95 -5.56
CA ARG A 146 -10.20 -10.24 -6.21
C ARG A 146 -11.34 -10.46 -7.18
N HIS A 147 -11.02 -10.54 -8.47
CA HIS A 147 -12.05 -10.66 -9.51
C HIS A 147 -11.56 -11.40 -10.74
N GLU A 148 -12.50 -12.00 -11.45
CA GLU A 148 -12.30 -12.53 -12.80
C GLU A 148 -11.97 -11.43 -13.79
N GLY A 149 -11.04 -11.72 -14.72
CA GLY A 149 -10.62 -10.85 -15.81
C GLY A 149 -10.06 -9.50 -15.36
N ASP A 150 -9.01 -9.03 -16.00
CA ASP A 150 -8.45 -7.73 -15.62
C ASP A 150 -7.89 -6.97 -16.81
N TRP A 151 -8.20 -5.68 -16.88
CA TRP A 151 -7.75 -4.79 -17.94
C TRP A 151 -6.90 -3.67 -17.34
N GLU A 152 -5.65 -3.63 -17.74
CA GLU A 152 -4.70 -2.61 -17.33
C GLU A 152 -4.16 -1.88 -18.58
N MET A 153 -3.66 -0.65 -18.40
CA MET A 153 -3.20 0.18 -19.49
C MET A 153 -2.00 1.06 -19.12
N THR A 154 -1.00 1.06 -19.98
CA THR A 154 0.08 2.06 -19.97
C THR A 154 0.09 2.79 -21.29
N GLN A 155 0.36 4.09 -21.28
CA GLN A 155 0.54 4.85 -22.51
C GLN A 155 1.79 5.71 -22.48
N VAL A 156 2.33 5.99 -23.68
CA VAL A 156 3.35 7.00 -23.91
C VAL A 156 2.81 8.05 -24.86
N THR A 157 3.02 9.31 -24.53
CA THR A 157 2.68 10.46 -25.37
C THR A 157 3.95 10.95 -26.05
N LEU A 158 3.88 11.11 -27.37
CA LEU A 158 4.93 11.63 -28.21
C LEU A 158 4.55 13.01 -28.74
N ASP A 159 5.53 13.89 -28.91
CA ASP A 159 5.34 15.18 -29.55
C ASP A 159 5.27 15.07 -31.09
N ALA A 160 5.19 16.23 -31.76
CA ALA A 160 5.13 16.32 -33.22
C ALA A 160 6.39 15.83 -33.94
N SER A 161 7.50 15.65 -33.23
CA SER A 161 8.75 15.08 -33.73
C SER A 161 8.86 13.57 -33.44
N LEU A 162 7.82 12.97 -32.86
CA LEU A 162 7.79 11.59 -32.36
C LEU A 162 8.80 11.34 -31.25
N GLU A 163 9.11 12.36 -30.46
CA GLU A 163 9.93 12.25 -29.25
C GLU A 163 9.02 12.12 -28.02
N PRO A 164 9.35 11.24 -27.07
CA PRO A 164 8.50 10.98 -25.91
C PRO A 164 8.51 12.15 -24.93
N ILE A 165 7.33 12.55 -24.46
CA ILE A 165 7.16 13.65 -23.51
C ILE A 165 6.66 13.21 -22.14
N SER A 166 5.82 12.17 -22.10
CA SER A 166 5.27 11.63 -20.85
C SER A 166 4.78 10.21 -21.04
N THR A 167 4.56 9.54 -19.91
CA THR A 167 3.82 8.28 -19.84
C THR A 167 2.68 8.42 -18.84
N THR A 168 1.67 7.57 -18.96
CA THR A 168 0.60 7.44 -17.97
C THR A 168 0.31 5.97 -17.72
N PHE A 169 0.35 5.55 -16.46
CA PHE A 169 0.16 4.16 -16.03
C PHE A 169 -1.13 4.03 -15.21
N SER A 170 -1.94 3.01 -15.49
CA SER A 170 -3.13 2.70 -14.70
C SER A 170 -2.76 2.15 -13.33
N GLN A 171 -3.52 2.57 -12.32
CA GLN A 171 -3.42 2.05 -10.95
C GLN A 171 -4.83 1.90 -10.42
N HIS A 172 -5.34 0.66 -10.43
CA HIS A 172 -6.72 0.35 -10.03
C HIS A 172 -7.74 1.19 -10.84
N GLU A 173 -8.63 1.90 -10.16
CA GLU A 173 -9.61 2.81 -10.77
C GLU A 173 -9.07 4.22 -11.05
N SER A 174 -7.75 4.39 -11.17
CA SER A 174 -7.12 5.67 -11.51
C SER A 174 -5.82 5.46 -12.30
N GLY A 175 -4.94 6.46 -12.30
CA GLY A 175 -3.62 6.36 -12.91
C GLY A 175 -2.66 7.41 -12.39
N VAL A 176 -1.42 7.35 -12.90
CA VAL A 176 -0.37 8.33 -12.63
C VAL A 176 0.33 8.69 -13.92
N THR A 177 0.46 9.99 -14.19
CA THR A 177 1.25 10.54 -15.30
C THR A 177 2.65 10.93 -14.80
N ALA A 178 3.69 10.56 -15.54
CA ALA A 178 5.05 11.03 -15.32
C ALA A 178 5.64 11.66 -16.57
N LEU A 179 6.41 12.73 -16.40
CA LEU A 179 7.25 13.27 -17.48
C LEU A 179 8.30 12.24 -17.88
N TRP A 180 8.65 12.18 -19.16
CA TRP A 180 9.60 11.19 -19.67
C TRP A 180 10.94 11.16 -18.92
N ASP A 181 11.44 12.33 -18.51
CA ASP A 181 12.69 12.47 -17.74
C ASP A 181 12.64 11.78 -16.36
N ASP A 182 11.45 11.50 -15.80
CA ASP A 182 11.26 10.82 -14.52
C ASP A 182 11.00 9.30 -14.68
N VAL A 183 10.84 8.83 -15.92
CA VAL A 183 10.57 7.43 -16.27
C VAL A 183 11.89 6.65 -16.33
N GLN A 184 11.89 5.42 -15.82
CA GLN A 184 13.02 4.51 -16.01
C GLN A 184 12.87 3.83 -17.37
N THR A 185 13.95 3.81 -18.15
CA THR A 185 13.92 3.27 -19.51
C THR A 185 15.12 2.35 -19.78
N ASP A 186 14.98 1.52 -20.81
CA ASP A 186 16.07 0.85 -21.51
C ASP A 186 15.97 1.20 -23.01
N GLY A 187 16.82 2.14 -23.45
CA GLY A 187 16.61 2.80 -24.74
C GLY A 187 15.30 3.59 -24.76
N ASP A 188 14.46 3.32 -25.76
CA ASP A 188 13.14 3.93 -25.92
C ASP A 188 12.02 3.11 -25.23
N HIS A 189 12.35 1.95 -24.66
CA HIS A 189 11.41 1.13 -23.90
C HIS A 189 11.28 1.65 -22.47
N TYR A 190 10.06 1.99 -22.04
CA TYR A 190 9.81 2.40 -20.67
C TYR A 190 9.53 1.19 -19.77
N LYS A 191 10.00 1.26 -18.54
CA LYS A 191 9.82 0.21 -17.53
C LYS A 191 8.49 0.38 -16.81
N VAL A 192 7.76 -0.71 -16.71
CA VAL A 192 6.49 -0.82 -16.00
C VAL A 192 6.66 -1.84 -14.89
N TYR A 193 6.50 -1.43 -13.64
CA TYR A 193 6.54 -2.33 -12.49
C TYR A 193 5.13 -2.74 -12.13
N VAL A 194 4.78 -3.99 -12.39
CA VAL A 194 3.43 -4.52 -12.22
C VAL A 194 3.28 -5.03 -10.79
N ALA A 195 2.27 -4.54 -10.08
CA ALA A 195 1.95 -4.99 -8.74
C ALA A 195 1.43 -6.43 -8.74
N ARG A 196 1.90 -7.23 -7.78
CA ARG A 196 1.55 -8.64 -7.67
C ARG A 196 0.05 -8.83 -7.46
N GLY A 197 -0.59 -9.60 -8.33
CA GLY A 197 -2.00 -9.98 -8.24
C GLY A 197 -2.99 -8.89 -8.63
N SER A 198 -2.75 -7.63 -8.23
CA SER A 198 -3.62 -6.49 -8.58
C SER A 198 -3.36 -5.90 -9.96
N HIS A 199 -2.20 -6.19 -10.55
CA HIS A 199 -1.72 -5.73 -11.86
C HIS A 199 -1.61 -4.21 -12.05
N ALA A 200 -1.83 -3.41 -11.00
CA ALA A 200 -1.62 -1.98 -11.03
C ALA A 200 -0.17 -1.63 -11.44
N ASN A 201 -0.01 -0.60 -12.27
CA ASN A 201 1.25 -0.27 -12.94
C ASN A 201 1.99 0.89 -12.25
N TYR A 202 3.24 0.66 -11.86
CA TYR A 202 4.06 1.58 -11.10
C TYR A 202 5.36 1.97 -11.81
N TYR A 203 5.89 3.13 -11.41
CA TYR A 203 7.13 3.70 -11.96
C TYR A 203 8.41 3.20 -11.30
N ARG A 204 8.33 2.50 -10.17
CA ARG A 204 9.47 1.95 -9.43
C ARG A 204 9.12 0.59 -8.86
N SER A 205 10.10 -0.31 -8.77
CA SER A 205 9.96 -1.65 -8.18
C SER A 205 9.57 -1.68 -6.69
N TYR A 206 9.62 -0.53 -6.00
CA TYR A 206 9.34 -0.40 -4.57
C TYR A 206 8.11 0.48 -4.26
N SER A 207 7.37 0.92 -5.28
CA SER A 207 6.14 1.71 -5.11
C SER A 207 4.92 0.80 -4.84
N GLY A 208 3.78 1.40 -4.54
CA GLY A 208 2.51 0.69 -4.29
C GLY A 208 2.24 0.36 -2.82
N ALA A 209 3.29 0.22 -2.01
CA ALA A 209 3.17 -0.13 -0.59
C ALA A 209 2.60 1.02 0.29
N LEU A 210 2.55 2.26 -0.21
CA LEU A 210 1.93 3.38 0.48
C LEU A 210 0.52 3.63 -0.08
N GLY A 211 -0.50 3.07 0.57
CA GLY A 211 -1.90 3.24 0.15
C GLY A 211 -2.81 2.18 0.77
N LEU A 212 -4.11 2.25 0.48
CA LEU A 212 -5.08 1.26 0.98
C LEU A 212 -5.01 -0.08 0.23
N ALA A 213 -4.57 -0.06 -1.04
CA ALA A 213 -4.34 -1.28 -1.80
C ALA A 213 -3.11 -2.06 -1.30
N ASN A 214 -2.11 -1.33 -0.77
CA ASN A 214 -0.87 -1.87 -0.23
C ASN A 214 -0.23 -2.89 -1.21
N ASP A 215 -0.03 -2.42 -2.43
CA ASP A 215 0.50 -3.22 -3.52
C ASP A 215 1.98 -3.55 -3.31
N GLU A 216 2.37 -4.69 -3.87
CA GLU A 216 3.75 -5.18 -3.82
C GLU A 216 4.28 -5.30 -5.25
N CYS A 217 5.20 -4.40 -5.62
CA CYS A 217 5.94 -4.49 -6.88
C CYS A 217 7.27 -5.23 -6.68
N GLY A 218 7.87 -5.67 -7.79
CA GLY A 218 9.20 -6.26 -7.81
C GLY A 218 9.81 -6.23 -9.21
N ASP A 219 11.05 -6.70 -9.32
CA ASP A 219 11.81 -6.78 -10.57
C ASP A 219 12.50 -8.14 -10.74
N ASP A 220 11.93 -9.19 -10.14
CA ASP A 220 12.46 -10.55 -10.17
C ASP A 220 12.26 -11.24 -11.52
N ASN A 221 11.14 -10.94 -12.20
CA ASN A 221 10.81 -11.45 -13.53
C ASN A 221 10.59 -10.29 -14.49
N GLU A 222 10.95 -10.48 -15.77
CA GLU A 222 10.89 -9.44 -16.80
C GLU A 222 10.25 -9.99 -18.08
N LEU A 223 9.37 -9.20 -18.71
CA LEU A 223 8.89 -9.39 -20.08
C LEU A 223 9.30 -8.18 -20.92
N THR A 224 10.17 -8.44 -21.89
CA THR A 224 10.60 -7.46 -22.90
C THR A 224 9.73 -7.56 -24.15
N SER A 225 9.87 -6.61 -25.08
CA SER A 225 9.12 -6.63 -26.36
C SER A 225 9.39 -7.88 -27.21
N ASP A 226 10.49 -8.59 -26.98
CA ASP A 226 10.78 -9.85 -27.67
C ASP A 226 10.01 -11.05 -27.09
N ASP A 227 9.46 -10.92 -25.87
CA ASP A 227 8.81 -12.00 -25.12
C ASP A 227 7.28 -12.06 -25.34
N TYR A 228 6.67 -10.99 -25.84
CA TYR A 228 5.22 -10.90 -26.08
C TYR A 228 4.89 -10.44 -27.50
N SER A 229 3.68 -10.76 -27.97
CA SER A 229 3.18 -10.28 -29.26
C SER A 229 2.42 -8.96 -29.11
N ILE A 230 2.73 -7.96 -29.94
CA ILE A 230 1.94 -6.73 -30.02
C ILE A 230 0.77 -6.92 -31.00
N ILE A 231 -0.45 -6.81 -30.49
CA ILE A 231 -1.68 -6.87 -31.28
C ILE A 231 -2.16 -5.44 -31.54
N MET A 232 -1.95 -4.94 -32.76
CA MET A 232 -2.41 -3.59 -33.14
C MET A 232 -3.94 -3.52 -33.20
N LEU A 233 -4.52 -2.59 -32.43
CA LEU A 233 -5.94 -2.27 -32.39
C LEU A 233 -6.26 -1.15 -33.36
N THR A 234 -7.23 -1.40 -34.24
CA THR A 234 -7.79 -0.39 -35.15
C THR A 234 -8.92 0.41 -34.50
N GLY A 235 -9.48 -0.08 -33.39
CA GLY A 235 -10.69 0.45 -32.77
C GLY A 235 -11.98 -0.03 -33.43
N SER A 236 -11.88 -0.97 -34.39
CA SER A 236 -13.01 -1.54 -35.11
C SER A 236 -13.28 -3.01 -34.75
N GLU A 237 -12.45 -3.58 -33.87
CA GLU A 237 -12.61 -4.92 -33.34
C GLU A 237 -13.97 -5.00 -32.60
N THR A 238 -14.79 -5.97 -32.96
CA THR A 238 -16.20 -6.01 -32.53
C THR A 238 -16.35 -6.14 -31.01
N TRP A 239 -15.44 -6.86 -30.35
CA TRP A 239 -15.43 -7.03 -28.90
C TRP A 239 -15.19 -5.72 -28.14
N LEU A 240 -14.55 -4.71 -28.74
CA LEU A 240 -14.34 -3.41 -28.10
C LEU A 240 -15.66 -2.68 -27.80
N SER A 241 -16.74 -3.02 -28.51
CA SER A 241 -18.08 -2.45 -28.27
C SER A 241 -18.84 -3.11 -27.12
N PHE A 242 -18.26 -4.12 -26.47
CA PHE A 242 -18.86 -4.74 -25.31
C PHE A 242 -18.73 -3.84 -24.08
N SER A 243 -19.87 -3.29 -23.64
CA SER A 243 -19.97 -2.41 -22.47
C SER A 243 -20.20 -3.14 -21.14
N GLY A 244 -20.34 -4.47 -21.20
CA GLY A 244 -20.46 -5.33 -20.03
C GLY A 244 -19.15 -5.52 -19.28
N ARG A 245 -19.20 -6.39 -18.28
CA ARG A 245 -18.05 -6.69 -17.41
C ARG A 245 -17.28 -7.91 -17.88
N TRP A 246 -15.97 -7.83 -17.77
CA TRP A 246 -15.01 -8.88 -18.09
C TRP A 246 -14.69 -9.67 -16.82
N GLY A 247 -15.66 -10.45 -16.36
CA GLY A 247 -15.62 -11.14 -15.07
C GLY A 247 -16.95 -11.03 -14.34
N SER A 248 -17.16 -11.90 -13.35
CA SER A 248 -18.43 -12.00 -12.61
C SER A 248 -18.91 -10.66 -12.05
N ASN A 249 -20.23 -10.55 -11.92
CA ASN A 249 -20.92 -9.44 -11.26
C ASN A 249 -22.12 -10.00 -10.49
N GLU A 250 -21.88 -11.11 -9.81
CA GLU A 250 -22.86 -11.80 -9.00
C GLU A 250 -23.05 -11.12 -7.64
N GLY A 251 -24.02 -11.57 -6.83
CA GLY A 251 -24.04 -11.36 -5.37
C GLY A 251 -23.88 -9.96 -4.75
N GLY A 252 -23.82 -8.86 -5.51
CA GLY A 252 -23.37 -7.56 -5.00
C GLY A 252 -21.87 -7.28 -5.19
N ASP A 253 -21.18 -8.02 -6.04
CA ASP A 253 -19.74 -7.89 -6.37
C ASP A 253 -19.33 -6.44 -6.67
N SER A 254 -20.18 -5.67 -7.37
CA SER A 254 -19.92 -4.24 -7.63
C SER A 254 -19.84 -3.42 -6.34
N PHE A 255 -20.61 -3.75 -5.29
CA PHE A 255 -20.61 -3.02 -4.01
C PHE A 255 -19.39 -3.34 -3.15
N ILE A 256 -18.84 -4.55 -3.29
CA ILE A 256 -17.68 -5.02 -2.50
C ILE A 256 -16.36 -4.94 -3.28
N GLY A 257 -16.38 -4.43 -4.52
CA GLY A 257 -15.19 -4.31 -5.37
C GLY A 257 -14.65 -5.68 -5.80
N GLN A 258 -15.51 -6.60 -6.22
CA GLN A 258 -15.13 -7.91 -6.78
C GLN A 258 -15.69 -8.11 -8.19
N ALA A 259 -16.35 -7.09 -8.74
CA ALA A 259 -16.90 -7.20 -10.08
C ALA A 259 -15.78 -7.06 -11.12
N GLY A 260 -15.81 -7.93 -12.14
CA GLY A 260 -14.92 -7.80 -13.28
C GLY A 260 -15.00 -6.39 -13.91
N PRO A 261 -13.87 -5.85 -14.42
CA PRO A 261 -13.85 -4.51 -14.96
C PRO A 261 -14.59 -4.43 -16.29
N GLN A 262 -14.95 -3.21 -16.71
CA GLN A 262 -15.41 -3.00 -18.08
C GLN A 262 -14.24 -3.10 -19.08
N GLY A 263 -14.56 -3.34 -20.35
CA GLY A 263 -13.56 -3.40 -21.40
C GLY A 263 -12.90 -2.04 -21.72
N PRO A 264 -11.82 -2.02 -22.51
CA PRO A 264 -11.00 -0.83 -22.78
C PRO A 264 -11.77 0.43 -23.19
N ALA A 265 -12.81 0.29 -24.04
CA ALA A 265 -13.60 1.42 -24.53
C ALA A 265 -14.56 2.03 -23.49
N TYR A 266 -14.79 1.35 -22.36
CA TYR A 266 -15.79 1.71 -21.36
C TYR A 266 -15.21 1.94 -19.96
N ARG A 267 -13.95 1.55 -19.69
CA ARG A 267 -13.25 1.85 -18.43
C ARG A 267 -13.33 3.34 -18.10
N GLN A 268 -13.74 3.65 -16.88
CA GLN A 268 -13.95 5.03 -16.38
C GLN A 268 -14.82 5.86 -17.33
N GLU A 269 -15.97 5.32 -17.74
CA GLU A 269 -16.90 5.95 -18.70
C GLU A 269 -16.25 6.29 -20.05
N GLY A 270 -15.24 5.52 -20.45
CA GLY A 270 -14.46 5.73 -21.67
C GLY A 270 -13.36 6.79 -21.54
N ALA A 271 -13.11 7.32 -20.33
CA ALA A 271 -12.01 8.25 -20.08
C ALA A 271 -10.67 7.61 -20.44
N MET A 272 -10.38 6.40 -19.97
CA MET A 272 -9.13 5.69 -20.27
C MET A 272 -8.91 5.46 -21.78
N TRP A 273 -10.00 5.24 -22.53
CA TRP A 273 -9.95 5.10 -23.99
C TRP A 273 -9.61 6.43 -24.70
N ASN A 274 -9.87 7.57 -24.05
CA ASN A 274 -9.44 8.87 -24.50
C ASN A 274 -8.12 9.27 -23.82
N GLY A 275 -7.00 8.77 -24.35
CA GLY A 275 -5.70 8.83 -23.70
C GLY A 275 -5.23 10.23 -23.31
N GLU A 276 -5.49 11.26 -24.13
CA GLU A 276 -5.12 12.64 -23.78
C GLU A 276 -5.99 13.18 -22.63
N TYR A 277 -7.30 12.92 -22.67
CA TYR A 277 -8.18 13.34 -21.59
C TYR A 277 -7.77 12.66 -20.29
N TRP A 278 -7.57 11.35 -20.31
CA TRP A 278 -7.20 10.59 -19.12
C TRP A 278 -5.86 11.04 -18.53
N SER A 279 -4.81 11.16 -19.34
CA SER A 279 -3.49 11.57 -18.84
C SER A 279 -3.49 12.95 -18.16
N ASN A 280 -4.41 13.83 -18.56
CA ASN A 280 -4.58 15.18 -17.99
C ASN A 280 -5.47 15.23 -16.75
N ASN A 281 -6.20 14.15 -16.43
CA ASN A 281 -7.14 14.09 -15.30
C ASN A 281 -6.74 13.09 -14.22
N VAL A 282 -5.62 12.38 -14.39
CA VAL A 282 -5.02 11.54 -13.36
C VAL A 282 -3.94 12.29 -12.57
N SER A 283 -3.47 11.69 -11.48
CA SER A 283 -2.44 12.30 -10.63
C SER A 283 -1.08 12.38 -11.34
N GLU A 284 -0.27 13.37 -11.00
CA GLU A 284 1.14 13.41 -11.45
C GLU A 284 2.05 12.62 -10.49
N LEU A 285 3.11 12.02 -11.02
CA LEU A 285 4.11 11.30 -10.24
C LEU A 285 4.78 12.24 -9.23
N ASN A 286 4.55 11.97 -7.95
CA ASN A 286 5.19 12.72 -6.88
C ASN A 286 6.61 12.17 -6.61
N THR A 287 7.59 12.72 -7.33
CA THR A 287 9.01 12.33 -7.19
C THR A 287 9.57 12.57 -5.77
N GLN A 288 8.95 13.45 -4.98
CA GLN A 288 9.34 13.69 -3.58
C GLN A 288 8.88 12.58 -2.63
N LEU A 289 7.90 11.78 -3.02
CA LEU A 289 7.41 10.64 -2.25
C LEU A 289 8.24 9.37 -2.48
N LEU A 290 8.88 9.24 -3.65
CA LEU A 290 9.69 8.07 -4.01
C LEU A 290 10.75 7.69 -2.95
N PRO A 291 11.49 8.62 -2.31
CA PRO A 291 12.41 8.27 -1.23
C PRO A 291 11.71 7.68 0.01
N ALA A 292 10.48 8.11 0.30
CA ALA A 292 9.69 7.59 1.41
C ALA A 292 9.17 6.19 1.10
N GLU A 293 8.67 5.95 -0.12
CA GLU A 293 8.31 4.60 -0.60
C GLU A 293 9.51 3.65 -0.54
N TRP A 294 10.66 4.09 -1.05
CA TRP A 294 11.89 3.31 -0.96
C TRP A 294 12.27 2.98 0.49
N PHE A 295 12.20 3.97 1.38
CA PHE A 295 12.47 3.75 2.80
C PHE A 295 11.49 2.74 3.41
N PHE A 296 10.22 2.81 3.02
CA PHE A 296 9.16 1.92 3.49
C PHE A 296 9.38 0.49 3.00
N ALA A 297 9.62 0.29 1.71
CA ALA A 297 9.96 -1.03 1.14
C ALA A 297 11.22 -1.64 1.80
N ASN A 298 12.19 -0.81 2.18
CA ASN A 298 13.41 -1.25 2.85
C ASN A 298 13.35 -1.20 4.39
N PHE A 299 12.18 -0.88 4.96
CA PHE A 299 12.05 -0.55 6.38
C PHE A 299 12.51 -1.69 7.29
N LEU A 300 12.15 -2.94 6.95
CA LEU A 300 12.54 -4.12 7.73
C LEU A 300 14.06 -4.24 7.85
N TRP A 301 14.78 -4.16 6.73
CA TRP A 301 16.24 -4.28 6.71
C TRP A 301 16.93 -3.11 7.41
N ILE A 302 16.44 -1.89 7.20
CA ILE A 302 16.92 -0.70 7.90
C ILE A 302 16.70 -0.85 9.41
N TYR A 303 15.51 -1.31 9.82
CA TYR A 303 15.17 -1.55 11.22
C TYR A 303 16.10 -2.60 11.83
N LEU A 304 16.29 -3.75 11.19
CA LEU A 304 17.18 -4.82 11.67
C LEU A 304 18.64 -4.34 11.80
N ALA A 305 19.14 -3.56 10.83
CA ALA A 305 20.47 -2.97 10.89
C ALA A 305 20.61 -2.01 12.08
N ILE A 306 19.63 -1.12 12.31
CA ILE A 306 19.60 -0.20 13.45
C ILE A 306 19.57 -1.00 14.77
N ILE A 307 18.73 -2.02 14.88
CA ILE A 307 18.67 -2.89 16.06
C ILE A 307 20.02 -3.59 16.30
N GLY A 308 20.66 -4.12 15.26
CA GLY A 308 21.99 -4.72 15.35
C GLY A 308 23.03 -3.76 15.93
N VAL A 309 23.06 -2.52 15.43
CA VAL A 309 23.96 -1.46 15.94
C VAL A 309 23.62 -1.11 17.39
N LEU A 310 22.34 -0.92 17.73
CA LEU A 310 21.92 -0.60 19.10
C LEU A 310 22.24 -1.71 20.09
N VAL A 311 22.09 -2.98 19.71
CA VAL A 311 22.48 -4.14 20.50
C VAL A 311 23.99 -4.16 20.70
N ALA A 312 24.80 -3.95 19.67
CA ALA A 312 26.26 -3.88 19.77
C ALA A 312 26.73 -2.75 20.71
N LEU A 313 26.16 -1.55 20.57
CA LEU A 313 26.44 -0.41 21.45
C LEU A 313 26.02 -0.68 22.91
N LEU A 314 24.88 -1.33 23.10
CA LEU A 314 24.39 -1.72 24.42
C LEU A 314 25.32 -2.75 25.07
N ALA A 315 25.73 -3.78 24.34
CA ALA A 315 26.66 -4.80 24.79
C ALA A 315 28.03 -4.20 25.15
N PHE A 316 28.59 -3.36 24.26
CA PHE A 316 29.84 -2.64 24.52
C PHE A 316 29.75 -1.75 25.78
N ARG A 317 28.65 -1.02 25.95
CA ARG A 317 28.41 -0.19 27.14
C ARG A 317 28.36 -1.04 28.41
N ILE A 318 27.67 -2.18 28.38
CA ILE A 318 27.56 -3.10 29.52
C ILE A 318 28.94 -3.68 29.85
N TYR A 319 29.68 -4.15 28.84
CA TYR A 319 31.05 -4.65 28.99
C TYR A 319 31.98 -3.60 29.61
N ARG A 320 31.95 -2.35 29.11
CA ARG A 320 32.74 -1.24 29.66
C ARG A 320 32.38 -0.93 31.11
N ASN A 321 31.08 -0.97 31.44
CA ASN A 321 30.62 -0.75 32.82
C ASN A 321 31.02 -1.90 33.75
N TRP A 322 31.01 -3.14 33.25
CA TRP A 322 31.48 -4.32 33.97
C TRP A 322 32.97 -4.22 34.28
N LYS A 323 33.82 -3.89 33.28
CA LYS A 323 35.26 -3.62 33.49
C LYS A 323 35.54 -2.51 34.50
N LYS A 324 34.64 -1.52 34.62
CA LYS A 324 34.73 -0.42 35.60
C LYS A 324 34.12 -0.76 36.97
N GLY A 325 33.67 -2.00 37.21
CA GLY A 325 33.06 -2.41 38.47
C GLY A 325 31.70 -1.75 38.77
N LYS A 326 31.03 -1.17 37.76
CA LYS A 326 29.74 -0.48 37.92
C LYS A 326 28.53 -1.41 37.85
N VAL A 327 28.74 -2.68 37.51
CA VAL A 327 27.69 -3.68 37.39
C VAL A 327 27.64 -4.49 38.68
N HIS A 328 26.54 -4.39 39.41
CA HIS A 328 26.33 -5.06 40.70
C HIS A 328 24.98 -5.79 40.70
N LYS A 329 24.82 -6.78 41.59
CA LYS A 329 23.54 -7.48 41.76
C LYS A 329 22.55 -6.62 42.57
N PRO A 330 21.25 -6.59 42.22
CA PRO A 330 20.66 -7.19 41.02
C PRO A 330 21.11 -6.46 39.74
N TYR A 331 21.42 -7.22 38.68
CA TYR A 331 22.06 -6.66 37.47
C TYR A 331 21.18 -5.64 36.74
N PHE A 332 19.87 -5.87 36.74
CA PHE A 332 18.89 -4.94 36.20
C PHE A 332 18.50 -3.90 37.25
N GLY A 333 18.70 -2.62 36.94
CA GLY A 333 18.45 -1.52 37.86
C GLY A 333 16.98 -1.30 38.24
N LEU A 334 16.06 -1.94 37.50
CA LEU A 334 14.62 -2.01 37.83
C LEU A 334 14.31 -3.04 38.93
N LEU A 335 15.14 -4.06 39.10
CA LEU A 335 14.98 -5.07 40.16
C LEU A 335 15.65 -4.66 41.47
N ASP A 336 16.26 -3.48 41.51
CA ASP A 336 16.92 -2.97 42.71
C ASP A 336 15.92 -2.28 43.65
N PHE A 337 15.32 -3.08 44.53
CA PHE A 337 14.44 -2.59 45.59
C PHE A 337 15.19 -2.14 46.84
N LYS A 338 16.53 -2.20 46.85
CA LYS A 338 17.35 -1.74 47.98
C LYS A 338 17.53 -0.22 47.87
N GLY A 339 16.99 0.54 48.81
CA GLY A 339 17.13 1.99 48.87
C GLY A 339 15.93 2.69 49.49
N ASN A 340 15.79 3.99 49.21
CA ASN A 340 14.63 4.79 49.62
C ASN A 340 13.31 4.20 49.08
N ASN A 341 12.25 4.20 49.89
CA ASN A 341 10.89 3.77 49.54
C ASN A 341 10.40 4.33 48.20
N LEU A 342 10.76 5.59 47.88
CA LEU A 342 10.38 6.22 46.61
C LEU A 342 11.00 5.53 45.38
N ARG A 343 12.25 5.04 45.51
CA ARG A 343 12.94 4.30 44.45
C ARG A 343 12.34 2.91 44.28
N ALA A 344 12.05 2.22 45.39
CA ALA A 344 11.41 0.91 45.37
C ALA A 344 10.01 0.98 44.73
N ALA A 345 9.23 2.00 45.07
CA ALA A 345 7.91 2.24 44.49
C ALA A 345 7.99 2.58 42.99
N ALA A 346 8.95 3.43 42.57
CA ALA A 346 9.18 3.71 41.16
C ALA A 346 9.53 2.45 40.35
N ASN A 347 10.34 1.55 40.93
CA ASN A 347 10.68 0.26 40.31
C ASN A 347 9.47 -0.67 40.20
N ALA A 348 8.63 -0.75 41.25
CA ALA A 348 7.41 -1.55 41.22
C ALA A 348 6.45 -1.06 40.13
N LEU A 349 6.22 0.26 40.03
CA LEU A 349 5.40 0.86 38.98
C LEU A 349 5.97 0.59 37.58
N ALA A 350 7.29 0.71 37.40
CA ALA A 350 7.93 0.43 36.12
C ALA A 350 7.78 -1.05 35.71
N ILE A 351 7.84 -1.99 36.65
CA ILE A 351 7.65 -3.43 36.38
C ILE A 351 6.18 -3.70 36.03
N MET A 352 5.23 -3.13 36.76
CA MET A 352 3.81 -3.22 36.44
C MET A 352 3.53 -2.68 35.04
N ALA A 353 4.08 -1.52 34.71
CA ALA A 353 3.96 -0.92 33.38
C ALA A 353 4.60 -1.79 32.29
N LEU A 354 5.74 -2.45 32.56
CA LEU A 354 6.34 -3.38 31.60
C LEU A 354 5.44 -4.58 31.31
N VAL A 355 4.79 -5.15 32.33
CA VAL A 355 3.85 -6.27 32.14
C VAL A 355 2.63 -5.81 31.33
N LEU A 356 2.03 -4.68 31.72
CA LEU A 356 0.89 -4.12 31.00
C LEU A 356 1.26 -3.75 29.56
N GLY A 357 2.43 -3.16 29.35
CA GLY A 357 2.93 -2.77 28.03
C GLY A 357 3.16 -3.96 27.10
N VAL A 358 3.69 -5.08 27.63
CA VAL A 358 3.87 -6.31 26.82
C VAL A 358 2.53 -6.92 26.44
N VAL A 359 1.52 -6.85 27.31
CA VAL A 359 0.17 -7.33 26.98
C VAL A 359 -0.53 -6.37 26.02
N SER A 360 -0.41 -5.06 26.23
CA SER A 360 -1.16 -4.05 25.50
C SER A 360 -0.86 -4.05 24.01
N VAL A 361 0.39 -4.30 23.62
CA VAL A 361 0.83 -4.24 22.22
C VAL A 361 0.23 -5.32 21.31
N PHE A 362 -0.40 -6.34 21.88
CA PHE A 362 -1.06 -7.42 21.14
C PHE A 362 -2.59 -7.33 21.17
N LEU A 363 -3.14 -6.26 21.76
CA LEU A 363 -4.58 -6.05 21.87
C LEU A 363 -5.06 -4.95 20.92
N PRO A 364 -6.36 -4.92 20.56
CA PRO A 364 -6.91 -3.88 19.68
C PRO A 364 -6.75 -2.48 20.27
N TYR A 365 -6.31 -1.53 19.44
CA TYR A 365 -6.12 -0.13 19.78
C TYR A 365 -7.35 0.71 19.46
N TYR A 366 -8.03 0.41 18.37
CA TYR A 366 -9.23 1.10 17.92
C TYR A 366 -10.13 0.14 17.15
N VAL A 367 -11.45 0.27 17.33
CA VAL A 367 -12.44 -0.57 16.67
C VAL A 367 -13.61 0.28 16.21
N VAL A 368 -14.10 0.01 15.00
CA VAL A 368 -15.40 0.45 14.49
C VAL A 368 -16.20 -0.80 14.15
N SER A 369 -17.43 -0.87 14.64
CA SER A 369 -18.35 -2.00 14.43
C SER A 369 -19.67 -1.49 13.88
N LEU A 370 -20.29 -2.29 13.04
CA LEU A 370 -21.50 -1.99 12.29
C LEU A 370 -22.51 -3.13 12.48
N ASN A 371 -23.79 -2.79 12.59
CA ASN A 371 -24.89 -3.75 12.54
C ASN A 371 -25.93 -3.27 11.53
N ILE A 372 -26.19 -4.10 10.52
CA ILE A 372 -27.18 -3.85 9.47
C ILE A 372 -28.16 -5.04 9.45
N ASP A 373 -29.45 -4.73 9.51
CA ASP A 373 -30.52 -5.69 9.32
C ASP A 373 -31.30 -5.33 8.05
N SER A 374 -30.88 -5.85 6.90
CA SER A 374 -31.46 -5.52 5.58
C SER A 374 -31.66 -6.74 4.69
N SER A 375 -32.38 -6.55 3.58
CA SER A 375 -32.66 -7.59 2.58
C SER A 375 -31.52 -7.87 1.60
N THR A 376 -30.55 -6.94 1.48
CA THR A 376 -29.38 -7.02 0.59
C THR A 376 -28.12 -7.45 1.33
N LEU A 377 -27.95 -6.98 2.57
CA LEU A 377 -26.82 -7.34 3.45
C LEU A 377 -27.31 -7.41 4.91
N THR A 378 -27.26 -8.59 5.53
CA THR A 378 -27.63 -8.78 6.94
C THR A 378 -26.40 -9.21 7.74
N THR A 379 -26.14 -8.53 8.86
CA THR A 379 -25.08 -8.93 9.80
C THR A 379 -25.68 -9.67 11.00
N GLU A 380 -24.97 -10.68 11.53
CA GLU A 380 -25.35 -11.35 12.79
C GLU A 380 -25.00 -10.49 14.01
N GLY A 381 -25.67 -9.34 14.16
CA GLY A 381 -25.36 -8.34 15.18
C GLY A 381 -24.17 -7.44 14.80
N PHE A 382 -23.51 -6.84 15.80
CA PHE A 382 -22.36 -5.97 15.55
C PHE A 382 -21.17 -6.76 15.03
N GLN A 383 -20.80 -6.48 13.79
CA GLN A 383 -19.60 -6.98 13.15
C GLN A 383 -18.53 -5.87 13.13
N ASP A 384 -17.29 -6.23 13.48
CA ASP A 384 -16.17 -5.29 13.38
C ASP A 384 -15.87 -5.02 11.91
N ILE A 385 -15.97 -3.75 11.49
CA ILE A 385 -15.70 -3.29 10.13
C ILE A 385 -14.34 -2.62 10.00
N LEU A 386 -13.77 -2.10 11.09
CA LEU A 386 -12.43 -1.55 11.11
C LEU A 386 -11.76 -1.89 12.44
N ILE A 387 -10.56 -2.46 12.38
CA ILE A 387 -9.75 -2.75 13.55
C ILE A 387 -8.34 -2.21 13.32
N ILE A 388 -7.83 -1.47 14.30
CA ILE A 388 -6.42 -1.09 14.37
C ILE A 388 -5.78 -1.81 15.56
N ASP A 389 -4.77 -2.63 15.31
CA ASP A 389 -4.03 -3.34 16.35
C ASP A 389 -2.51 -3.41 16.07
N GLY A 390 -1.74 -3.88 17.06
CA GLY A 390 -0.28 -3.96 16.93
C GLY A 390 0.22 -5.12 16.07
N THR A 391 -0.58 -6.14 15.81
CA THR A 391 -0.18 -7.37 15.11
C THR A 391 -0.39 -7.27 13.62
N HIS A 392 -1.55 -6.80 13.20
CA HIS A 392 -2.00 -6.75 11.81
C HIS A 392 -2.19 -5.30 11.32
N GLY A 393 -1.90 -4.29 12.15
CA GLY A 393 -2.08 -2.90 11.75
C GLY A 393 -3.55 -2.56 11.55
N LEU A 394 -3.88 -1.95 10.41
CA LEU A 394 -5.25 -1.59 10.02
C LEU A 394 -5.87 -2.72 9.19
N ARG A 395 -7.00 -3.23 9.67
CA ARG A 395 -7.83 -4.22 8.97
C ARG A 395 -9.24 -3.66 8.78
N VAL A 396 -9.85 -3.99 7.66
CA VAL A 396 -11.24 -3.66 7.34
C VAL A 396 -11.96 -4.92 6.92
N ASN A 397 -13.23 -5.02 7.30
CA ASN A 397 -14.08 -6.13 6.89
C ASN A 397 -14.92 -5.67 5.71
N THR A 398 -14.85 -6.39 4.59
CA THR A 398 -15.67 -6.13 3.40
C THR A 398 -17.12 -6.58 3.59
N LEU A 399 -17.44 -7.21 4.73
CA LEU A 399 -18.75 -7.78 5.08
C LEU A 399 -19.17 -8.95 4.18
N ASP A 400 -18.25 -9.46 3.37
CA ASP A 400 -18.41 -10.72 2.65
C ASP A 400 -18.33 -11.91 3.63
N GLN A 401 -19.19 -12.91 3.40
CA GLN A 401 -19.30 -14.12 4.23
C GLN A 401 -18.06 -15.02 4.13
N GLY A 402 -17.24 -14.88 3.08
CA GLY A 402 -16.01 -15.64 2.86
C GLY A 402 -14.71 -14.92 3.28
N ALA A 403 -14.60 -13.62 3.00
CA ALA A 403 -13.35 -12.86 3.17
C ALA A 403 -13.04 -12.45 4.63
N GLY A 404 -14.05 -12.05 5.41
CA GLY A 404 -13.85 -11.54 6.77
C GLY A 404 -12.96 -10.28 6.84
N LEU A 405 -12.13 -10.17 7.88
CA LEU A 405 -11.22 -9.02 8.06
C LEU A 405 -10.00 -9.12 7.15
N VAL A 406 -9.89 -8.21 6.19
CA VAL A 406 -8.75 -8.05 5.29
C VAL A 406 -7.84 -6.95 5.80
N GLN A 407 -6.53 -7.12 5.64
CA GLN A 407 -5.53 -6.13 6.03
C GLN A 407 -5.36 -5.07 4.93
N LEU A 408 -5.69 -3.80 5.22
CA LEU A 408 -5.56 -2.69 4.25
C LEU A 408 -4.14 -2.14 4.18
N THR A 409 -3.43 -2.12 5.30
CA THR A 409 -2.04 -1.66 5.33
C THR A 409 -1.21 -2.67 6.11
N ALA A 410 -0.28 -3.31 5.41
CA ALA A 410 0.76 -4.06 6.06
C ALA A 410 1.94 -3.13 6.29
N LEU A 411 2.13 -2.72 7.55
CA LEU A 411 3.44 -2.20 7.92
C LEU A 411 4.46 -3.33 7.68
N PRO A 412 5.60 -3.06 7.02
CA PRO A 412 6.66 -4.05 6.78
C PRO A 412 7.13 -4.74 8.05
N LEU A 413 6.87 -4.13 9.21
CA LEU A 413 7.06 -4.73 10.52
C LEU A 413 5.81 -4.47 11.39
N PRO A 414 5.26 -5.49 12.08
CA PRO A 414 4.15 -5.30 13.00
C PRO A 414 4.47 -4.25 14.06
N LEU A 415 3.52 -3.34 14.29
CA LEU A 415 3.66 -2.26 15.27
C LEU A 415 3.94 -2.79 16.68
N SER A 416 3.46 -3.98 17.01
CA SER A 416 3.75 -4.72 18.24
C SER A 416 5.25 -4.96 18.43
N VAL A 417 5.98 -5.39 17.38
CA VAL A 417 7.43 -5.58 17.41
C VAL A 417 8.14 -4.24 17.61
N ILE A 418 7.70 -3.20 16.90
CA ILE A 418 8.22 -1.83 17.05
C ILE A 418 8.08 -1.34 18.50
N LEU A 419 6.93 -1.61 19.14
CA LEU A 419 6.63 -1.18 20.51
C LEU A 419 7.25 -2.06 21.59
N LEU A 420 7.50 -3.35 21.33
CA LEU A 420 8.20 -4.24 22.26
C LEU A 420 9.69 -3.89 22.40
N THR A 421 10.34 -3.55 21.30
CA THR A 421 11.75 -3.18 21.27
C THR A 421 12.13 -2.14 22.33
N PRO A 422 11.50 -0.95 22.44
CA PRO A 422 11.86 0.04 23.44
C PRO A 422 11.62 -0.43 24.89
N LEU A 423 10.67 -1.37 25.14
CA LEU A 423 10.45 -2.00 26.44
C LEU A 423 11.59 -2.98 26.79
N ILE A 424 12.03 -3.80 25.84
CA ILE A 424 13.19 -4.70 26.01
C ILE A 424 14.46 -3.86 26.30
N PHE A 425 14.69 -2.80 25.51
CA PHE A 425 15.80 -1.88 25.69
C PHE A 425 15.70 -1.03 26.97
N LEU A 426 14.51 -0.87 27.55
CA LEU A 426 14.34 -0.26 28.87
C LEU A 426 14.93 -1.17 29.94
N VAL A 427 14.56 -2.45 29.95
CA VAL A 427 15.05 -3.44 30.95
C VAL A 427 16.56 -3.59 30.88
N VAL A 428 17.09 -4.02 29.74
CA VAL A 428 18.54 -4.27 29.54
C VAL A 428 19.34 -2.96 29.63
N GLY A 429 18.73 -1.85 29.22
CA GLY A 429 19.30 -0.52 29.29
C GLY A 429 19.58 -0.02 30.70
N THR A 430 19.05 -0.65 31.75
CA THR A 430 19.29 -0.25 33.15
C THR A 430 20.59 -0.79 33.75
N ILE A 431 21.24 -1.77 33.10
CA ILE A 431 22.42 -2.46 33.64
C ILE A 431 23.60 -1.49 33.82
N GLY A 432 24.05 -1.32 35.07
CA GLY A 432 25.19 -0.49 35.44
C GLY A 432 25.02 1.00 35.11
N VAL A 433 23.78 1.51 35.16
CA VAL A 433 23.42 2.89 34.81
C VAL A 433 22.99 3.67 36.06
N SER A 434 23.23 4.99 36.06
CA SER A 434 22.81 5.88 37.14
C SER A 434 21.30 6.13 37.15
N ASP A 435 20.74 6.45 38.33
CA ASP A 435 19.30 6.70 38.48
C ASP A 435 18.76 7.80 37.55
N LYS A 436 19.50 8.90 37.36
CA LYS A 436 19.10 9.97 36.41
C LYS A 436 18.87 9.43 34.99
N LYS A 437 19.73 8.51 34.55
CA LYS A 437 19.60 7.91 33.21
C LYS A 437 18.49 6.87 33.16
N ILE A 438 18.21 6.16 34.25
CA ILE A 438 17.05 5.26 34.33
C ILE A 438 15.74 6.07 34.31
N ALA A 439 15.67 7.16 35.07
CA ALA A 439 14.53 8.09 35.04
C ALA A 439 14.26 8.62 33.63
N PHE A 440 15.30 9.05 32.91
CA PHE A 440 15.15 9.51 31.52
C PHE A 440 14.69 8.38 30.57
N LYS A 441 15.16 7.15 30.79
CA LYS A 441 14.66 5.99 30.04
C LYS A 441 13.18 5.76 30.32
N LEU A 442 12.75 5.75 31.58
CA LEU A 442 11.33 5.60 31.94
C LEU A 442 10.46 6.70 31.29
N LEU A 443 10.89 7.97 31.37
CA LEU A 443 10.19 9.10 30.76
C LEU A 443 9.99 8.90 29.25
N THR A 444 11.08 8.62 28.54
CA THR A 444 11.04 8.45 27.08
C THR A 444 10.20 7.25 26.64
N ARG A 445 10.22 6.14 27.39
CA ARG A 445 9.35 4.98 27.06
C ARG A 445 7.90 5.27 27.41
N GLY A 446 7.64 6.02 28.48
CA GLY A 446 6.29 6.47 28.81
C GLY A 446 5.66 7.25 27.66
N ILE A 447 6.38 8.24 27.11
CA ILE A 447 5.91 9.02 25.95
C ILE A 447 5.69 8.11 24.73
N MET A 448 6.66 7.24 24.42
CA MET A 448 6.56 6.38 23.24
C MET A 448 5.41 5.36 23.30
N MET A 449 5.03 4.89 24.49
CA MET A 449 3.88 3.98 24.62
C MET A 449 2.53 4.69 24.41
N MET A 450 2.45 6.01 24.62
CA MET A 450 1.21 6.77 24.38
C MET A 450 1.09 7.24 22.92
N LEU A 451 2.21 7.36 22.21
CA LEU A 451 2.28 7.95 20.88
C LEU A 451 1.37 7.26 19.85
N PRO A 452 1.30 5.91 19.75
CA PRO A 452 0.42 5.25 18.78
C PRO A 452 -1.04 5.64 18.95
N VAL A 453 -1.53 5.70 20.19
CA VAL A 453 -2.91 6.08 20.49
C VAL A 453 -3.17 7.54 20.14
N ILE A 454 -2.21 8.42 20.42
CA ILE A 454 -2.31 9.84 20.05
C ILE A 454 -2.36 10.01 18.52
N ILE A 455 -1.53 9.26 17.78
CA ILE A 455 -1.52 9.27 16.31
C ILE A 455 -2.84 8.74 15.77
N ILE A 456 -3.32 7.60 16.27
CA ILE A 456 -4.61 7.02 15.86
C ILE A 456 -5.74 8.02 16.07
N LEU A 457 -5.83 8.64 17.25
CA LEU A 457 -6.87 9.64 17.53
C LEU A 457 -6.74 10.87 16.64
N ALA A 458 -5.52 11.31 16.31
CA ALA A 458 -5.31 12.42 15.39
C ALA A 458 -5.75 12.08 13.96
N VAL A 459 -5.43 10.87 13.48
CA VAL A 459 -5.87 10.37 12.16
C VAL A 459 -7.40 10.24 12.12
N VAL A 460 -7.99 9.61 13.14
CA VAL A 460 -9.44 9.45 13.27
C VAL A 460 -10.15 10.81 13.28
N ALA A 461 -9.63 11.78 14.02
CA ALA A 461 -10.15 13.14 14.05
C ALA A 461 -10.05 13.87 12.71
N SER A 462 -9.19 13.40 11.80
CA SER A 462 -8.98 13.97 10.47
C SER A 462 -9.65 13.19 9.33
N LEU A 463 -10.36 12.09 9.61
CA LEU A 463 -10.92 11.23 8.55
C LEU A 463 -11.84 12.00 7.59
N SER A 464 -12.64 12.92 8.10
CA SER A 464 -13.53 13.74 7.28
C SER A 464 -12.83 14.67 6.29
N SER A 465 -11.55 14.97 6.52
CA SER A 465 -10.74 15.74 5.56
C SER A 465 -10.23 14.90 4.38
N LEU A 466 -10.32 13.57 4.45
CA LEU A 466 -9.80 12.66 3.44
C LEU A 466 -10.79 12.40 2.29
N TYR A 467 -12.00 12.99 2.33
CA TYR A 467 -13.03 12.82 1.30
C TYR A 467 -12.60 13.19 -0.11
N VAL A 468 -11.66 14.14 -0.23
CA VAL A 468 -11.16 14.64 -1.51
C VAL A 468 -10.42 13.54 -2.31
N TYR A 469 -10.01 12.46 -1.64
CA TYR A 469 -9.26 11.37 -2.25
C TYR A 469 -10.14 10.19 -2.68
N PHE A 470 -11.44 10.19 -2.37
CA PHE A 470 -12.36 9.14 -2.82
C PHE A 470 -13.09 9.61 -4.10
N PRO A 471 -13.03 8.86 -5.21
CA PRO A 471 -13.77 9.18 -6.41
C PRO A 471 -15.28 9.15 -6.12
N ALA A 472 -16.02 10.15 -6.59
CA ALA A 472 -17.46 10.23 -6.36
C ALA A 472 -18.25 9.14 -7.11
N GLU A 473 -17.64 8.52 -8.13
CA GLU A 473 -18.28 7.50 -8.97
C GLU A 473 -18.23 6.09 -8.38
N VAL A 474 -17.50 5.85 -7.29
CA VAL A 474 -17.42 4.53 -6.65
C VAL A 474 -18.63 4.32 -5.71
N SER A 475 -19.41 3.27 -5.96
CA SER A 475 -20.55 2.91 -5.12
C SER A 475 -20.12 2.63 -3.67
N GLY A 476 -20.88 3.14 -2.69
CA GLY A 476 -20.60 2.97 -1.26
C GLY A 476 -19.72 4.08 -0.67
N VAL A 477 -19.19 5.00 -1.48
CA VAL A 477 -18.38 6.14 -0.98
C VAL A 477 -19.22 7.12 -0.17
N GLU A 478 -20.48 7.38 -0.54
CA GLU A 478 -21.34 8.28 0.23
C GLU A 478 -21.70 7.70 1.60
N ASP A 479 -22.00 6.40 1.64
CA ASP A 479 -22.26 5.67 2.89
C ASP A 479 -21.00 5.64 3.78
N ALA A 480 -19.81 5.42 3.21
CA ALA A 480 -18.55 5.48 3.93
C ALA A 480 -18.24 6.87 4.52
N LYS A 481 -18.55 7.95 3.78
CA LYS A 481 -18.40 9.34 4.27
C LYS A 481 -19.23 9.58 5.52
N LEU A 482 -20.49 9.11 5.55
CA LEU A 482 -21.36 9.26 6.72
C LEU A 482 -20.77 8.57 7.96
N ILE A 483 -20.21 7.38 7.80
CA ILE A 483 -19.52 6.67 8.90
C ILE A 483 -18.29 7.46 9.36
N PHE A 484 -17.48 7.98 8.43
CA PHE A 484 -16.28 8.76 8.75
C PHE A 484 -16.60 10.09 9.45
N ASP A 485 -17.69 10.76 9.08
CA ASP A 485 -18.17 11.97 9.75
C ASP A 485 -18.57 11.66 11.20
N ALA A 486 -19.37 10.61 11.42
CA ALA A 486 -19.79 10.19 12.76
C ALA A 486 -18.58 9.90 13.66
N VAL A 487 -17.64 9.06 13.16
CA VAL A 487 -16.44 8.66 13.93
C VAL A 487 -15.52 9.84 14.20
N SER A 488 -15.28 10.72 13.22
CA SER A 488 -14.38 11.87 13.37
C SER A 488 -14.93 12.96 14.29
N SER A 489 -16.25 13.06 14.45
CA SER A 489 -16.89 14.01 15.36
C SER A 489 -16.65 13.70 16.84
N SER A 490 -16.49 12.41 17.20
CA SER A 490 -16.17 11.95 18.55
C SER A 490 -15.10 10.85 18.54
N PRO A 491 -13.82 11.20 18.29
CA PRO A 491 -12.76 10.22 18.01
C PRO A 491 -12.47 9.22 19.13
N PHE A 492 -12.79 9.53 20.39
CA PHE A 492 -12.46 8.66 21.53
C PHE A 492 -13.39 7.45 21.64
N SER A 493 -14.69 7.67 21.41
CA SER A 493 -15.74 6.65 21.42
C SER A 493 -17.08 7.27 21.01
N GLY A 494 -17.98 6.46 20.49
CA GLY A 494 -19.35 6.86 20.21
C GLY A 494 -20.22 5.73 19.68
N SER A 495 -21.50 6.06 19.49
CA SER A 495 -22.47 5.20 18.83
C SER A 495 -23.53 6.07 18.18
N GLU A 496 -23.92 5.75 16.96
CA GLU A 496 -24.88 6.52 16.18
C GLU A 496 -25.65 5.57 15.25
N SER A 497 -26.88 5.95 14.89
CA SER A 497 -27.66 5.26 13.86
C SER A 497 -27.69 6.17 12.64
N VAL A 498 -27.26 5.67 11.49
CA VAL A 498 -27.06 6.45 10.27
C VAL A 498 -27.83 5.81 9.13
N TYR A 499 -28.58 6.61 8.38
CA TYR A 499 -29.26 6.16 7.17
C TYR A 499 -28.25 6.10 6.02
N MET A 500 -27.94 4.88 5.57
CA MET A 500 -27.06 4.57 4.46
C MET A 500 -27.82 4.81 3.16
N SER A 501 -27.48 5.86 2.42
CA SER A 501 -28.18 6.26 1.19
C SER A 501 -28.00 5.29 0.02
N ASP A 502 -26.81 4.67 -0.12
CA ASP A 502 -26.55 3.72 -1.21
C ASP A 502 -27.21 2.37 -0.92
N LEU A 503 -27.27 1.97 0.35
CA LEU A 503 -28.00 0.78 0.80
C LEU A 503 -29.52 1.02 1.00
N GLY A 504 -29.94 2.27 1.15
CA GLY A 504 -31.33 2.70 1.34
C GLY A 504 -31.92 2.40 2.73
N GLU A 505 -31.10 2.18 3.76
CA GLU A 505 -31.55 1.65 5.06
C GLU A 505 -30.76 2.20 6.26
N ASP A 506 -31.31 2.04 7.47
CA ASP A 506 -30.64 2.44 8.72
C ASP A 506 -29.58 1.42 9.16
N ALA A 507 -28.41 1.93 9.56
CA ALA A 507 -27.32 1.15 10.11
C ALA A 507 -26.90 1.67 11.50
N ASP A 508 -26.70 0.75 12.45
CA ASP A 508 -26.16 1.09 13.77
C ASP A 508 -24.63 0.98 13.77
N ILE A 509 -23.95 2.06 14.09
CA ILE A 509 -22.49 2.12 14.19
C ILE A 509 -22.02 2.38 15.62
N ARG A 510 -20.90 1.77 16.00
CA ARG A 510 -20.21 1.98 17.29
C ARG A 510 -18.72 2.03 17.08
N TRP A 511 -18.04 2.90 17.82
CA TRP A 511 -16.60 3.04 17.68
C TRP A 511 -15.92 3.43 18.99
N GLY A 512 -14.61 3.23 19.05
CA GLY A 512 -13.78 3.81 20.09
C GLY A 512 -12.44 3.10 20.30
N LEU A 513 -11.74 3.56 21.33
CA LEU A 513 -10.49 2.93 21.76
C LEU A 513 -10.73 1.49 22.23
N GLY A 514 -9.94 0.58 21.68
CA GLY A 514 -9.86 -0.80 22.14
C GLY A 514 -9.09 -0.93 23.47
N LEU A 515 -9.17 -2.11 24.09
CA LEU A 515 -8.50 -2.39 25.36
C LEU A 515 -6.98 -2.16 25.29
N GLY A 516 -6.34 -2.51 24.18
CA GLY A 516 -4.93 -2.27 23.95
C GLY A 516 -4.58 -0.78 23.95
N GLY A 517 -5.45 0.06 23.36
CA GLY A 517 -5.29 1.52 23.35
C GLY A 517 -5.30 2.10 24.76
N TYR A 518 -6.29 1.72 25.58
CA TYR A 518 -6.32 2.14 26.99
C TYR A 518 -5.12 1.64 27.79
N LEU A 519 -4.70 0.39 27.60
CA LEU A 519 -3.55 -0.17 28.31
C LEU A 519 -2.22 0.46 27.90
N LEU A 520 -2.07 0.90 26.65
CA LEU A 520 -0.92 1.68 26.17
C LEU A 520 -0.85 3.05 26.88
N LEU A 521 -1.98 3.76 26.99
CA LEU A 521 -2.07 5.03 27.72
C LEU A 521 -1.73 4.84 29.21
N VAL A 522 -2.27 3.81 29.86
CA VAL A 522 -1.98 3.48 31.26
C VAL A 522 -0.51 3.12 31.45
N THR A 523 0.05 2.29 30.58
CA THR A 523 1.48 1.94 30.58
C THR A 523 2.35 3.19 30.49
N GLY A 524 2.02 4.09 29.56
CA GLY A 524 2.70 5.37 29.39
C GLY A 524 2.67 6.20 30.67
N ALA A 525 1.48 6.40 31.23
CA ALA A 525 1.28 7.16 32.46
C ALA A 525 2.05 6.58 33.66
N LEU A 526 2.03 5.26 33.85
CA LEU A 526 2.77 4.59 34.92
C LEU A 526 4.28 4.79 34.79
N LEU A 527 4.82 4.71 33.56
CA LEU A 527 6.24 4.97 33.30
C LEU A 527 6.62 6.43 33.54
N LEU A 528 5.75 7.39 33.20
CA LEU A 528 5.96 8.81 33.48
C LEU A 528 5.99 9.08 35.00
N VAL A 529 5.03 8.53 35.74
CA VAL A 529 5.00 8.63 37.22
C VAL A 529 6.25 8.00 37.83
N ALA A 530 6.63 6.79 37.38
CA ALA A 530 7.86 6.14 37.82
C ALA A 530 9.11 6.99 37.52
N ALA A 531 9.15 7.67 36.38
CA ALA A 531 10.24 8.58 36.02
C ALA A 531 10.32 9.78 36.97
N ILE A 532 9.19 10.44 37.24
CA ILE A 532 9.09 11.59 38.15
C ILE A 532 9.55 11.19 39.56
N MET A 533 9.06 10.07 40.08
CA MET A 533 9.48 9.53 41.38
C MET A 533 10.98 9.25 41.42
N ARG A 534 11.54 8.74 40.32
CA ARG A 534 12.98 8.46 40.23
C ARG A 534 13.84 9.71 40.13
N PHE A 535 13.36 10.77 39.50
CA PHE A 535 14.01 12.09 39.52
C PHE A 535 13.98 12.71 40.93
N ALA A 536 12.87 12.54 41.65
CA ALA A 536 12.68 13.07 43.01
C ALA A 536 13.44 12.28 44.09
N ALA A 537 13.81 11.02 43.83
CA ALA A 537 14.56 10.21 44.77
C ALA A 537 15.97 10.79 45.04
N LYS A 538 16.25 11.17 46.30
CA LYS A 538 17.59 11.61 46.72
C LYS A 538 18.63 10.53 46.42
N LYS A 539 19.78 10.93 45.84
CA LYS A 539 20.96 10.04 45.68
C LYS A 539 21.36 9.50 47.05
N GLN A 540 21.26 8.20 47.26
CA GLN A 540 22.08 7.49 48.24
C GLN A 540 23.19 6.80 47.47
N SER A 541 24.44 7.15 47.76
CA SER A 541 25.61 6.44 47.26
C SER A 541 25.54 4.99 47.72
N HIS A 542 25.72 4.04 46.81
CA HIS A 542 25.88 2.64 47.19
C HIS A 542 27.03 2.52 48.20
N PRO A 543 26.99 1.57 49.17
CA PRO A 543 28.10 1.37 50.11
C PRO A 543 29.45 1.15 49.40
N SER A 544 29.44 0.56 48.20
CA SER A 544 30.64 0.40 47.35
C SER A 544 31.13 1.71 46.72
N GLN A 545 30.23 2.67 46.44
CA GLN A 545 30.59 4.02 45.99
C GLN A 545 31.10 4.87 47.16
N GLN A 546 30.52 4.71 48.36
CA GLN A 546 31.06 5.30 49.58
C GLN A 546 32.45 4.75 49.87
N ALA A 547 32.66 3.42 49.83
CA ALA A 547 33.97 2.81 50.01
C ALA A 547 34.99 3.25 48.94
N ALA A 548 34.58 3.42 47.68
CA ALA A 548 35.45 3.90 46.61
C ALA A 548 35.77 5.40 46.72
N GLU A 549 34.79 6.25 47.08
CA GLU A 549 35.01 7.68 47.37
C GLU A 549 35.83 7.89 48.64
N GLN A 550 35.66 7.04 49.63
CA GLN A 550 36.42 7.03 50.89
C GLN A 550 37.85 6.57 50.63
N LYS A 551 38.09 5.53 49.82
CA LYS A 551 39.43 5.18 49.32
C LYS A 551 40.08 6.31 48.50
N LYS A 552 39.30 7.02 47.68
CA LYS A 552 39.80 8.13 46.86
C LYS A 552 40.16 9.35 47.72
N LYS A 553 39.38 9.62 48.76
CA LYS A 553 39.68 10.64 49.77
C LYS A 553 40.89 10.24 50.60
N GLU A 554 40.98 9.00 51.07
CA GLU A 554 42.13 8.49 51.82
C GLU A 554 43.43 8.57 51.01
N MET A 555 43.42 8.25 49.71
CA MET A 555 44.60 8.43 48.84
C MET A 555 44.98 9.91 48.63
N GLN A 556 44.03 10.86 48.71
CA GLN A 556 44.35 12.29 48.63
C GLN A 556 45.05 12.85 49.88
N TRP A 557 45.01 12.13 51.00
CA TRP A 557 45.69 12.52 52.25
C TRP A 557 47.06 11.86 52.44
N VAL A 558 47.50 11.00 51.51
CA VAL A 558 48.79 10.30 51.60
C VAL A 558 49.90 11.00 50.79
N ASP A 559 49.56 12.01 49.98
CA ASP A 559 50.51 12.82 49.18
C ASP A 559 50.64 14.29 49.68
N VAL A 560 50.61 14.53 51.01
CA VAL A 560 50.93 15.84 51.60
C VAL A 560 52.11 15.73 52.56
#